data_AF-A0A8J3XRE9-F1
#
_entry.id   AF-A0A8J3XRE9-F1
#
_cell.length_a   1.000
_cell.length_b   1.000
_cell.length_c   1.000
_cell.angle_alpha   90.00
_cell.angle_beta   90.00
_cell.angle_gamma   90.00
#
_symmetry.space_group_name_H-M   'P 1'
#
loop_
_entity.id
_entity.type
_entity.pdbx_description
1 polymer ?
#
loop_
_entity_poly.entity_id
_entity_poly.type
_entity_poly.pdbx_seq_one_letter_code
_entity_poly.pdbx_strand_id
1 'polypeptide(L)'
;MKAKSLMAGAVALATAAALQLSGAGSAFADKPSDPSPSSKSAHGGPVIDDVHNVPTTAVAGHVTFIDNVKGVSGYSGLNFIHYDKYGYDFMFANGTGGLAVWSLKDPKHPALISKITAAELRQPGDTQDRFWEGENMTVDPKRKLVFLSRDPRGFGGTVSTGQSGVYIVDVKNPWKPETVIFQPVPAGHTATCINDCTYLWSVGPANTGTPGQDPSWKGVPIRVTDIRDIKHPRTFDGALDLGRFDGTTDYVHSVDVDKNGVAWVSGEGGVRGYWTKGRHYDPVQKRKRVATAYDPVPYAGGTVVPTNPAGTAFFDFFDHNAYHNTEKLGSFDKGELLYITNENITACSQAGEFKIASLKGSYDGESWRSTPEKPFRLNLISHWSPWGKEGSATTGSCSAHWFTVNGNIVAQAWYGQGTRFLDVSDPKNPTQVGYFRVPAGEGVTAGSASAAYWHNGLVYVADYNRGVDVLRFDGKLAGKPDKKICWNSCDK
;
A
#
# COMPACT_ATOMS: atom_id res chain seq x y z
N MET A 1 54.87 -70.58 -19.97
CA MET A 1 54.85 -70.66 -18.49
C MET A 1 53.41 -70.68 -18.03
N LYS A 2 53.13 -71.66 -17.16
CA LYS A 2 51.93 -72.10 -16.44
C LYS A 2 50.58 -71.37 -16.61
N ALA A 3 49.57 -72.22 -16.81
CA ALA A 3 48.13 -72.00 -16.83
C ALA A 3 47.45 -72.27 -15.46
N LYS A 4 46.12 -72.10 -15.44
CA LYS A 4 45.05 -72.55 -14.50
C LYS A 4 44.63 -71.54 -13.41
N SER A 5 43.36 -71.40 -13.00
CA SER A 5 42.02 -71.81 -13.48
C SER A 5 40.94 -71.27 -12.51
N LEU A 6 39.70 -71.15 -13.00
CA LEU A 6 38.40 -71.44 -12.35
C LEU A 6 37.81 -70.57 -11.20
N MET A 7 36.68 -69.93 -11.57
CA MET A 7 35.32 -69.99 -11.00
C MET A 7 34.91 -69.39 -9.62
N ALA A 8 33.92 -68.49 -9.74
CA ALA A 8 32.58 -68.46 -9.12
C ALA A 8 32.37 -67.95 -7.66
N GLY A 9 31.59 -66.86 -7.58
CA GLY A 9 30.35 -66.78 -6.78
C GLY A 9 30.43 -66.22 -5.36
N ALA A 10 29.81 -65.05 -5.12
CA ALA A 10 28.73 -64.85 -4.13
C ALA A 10 28.42 -63.35 -3.93
N VAL A 11 27.13 -63.06 -3.87
CA VAL A 11 26.47 -61.79 -3.54
C VAL A 11 26.57 -61.51 -2.03
N ALA A 12 26.82 -60.27 -1.62
CA ALA A 12 26.20 -59.68 -0.42
C ALA A 12 26.40 -58.16 -0.40
N LEU A 13 25.28 -57.44 -0.27
CA LEU A 13 25.21 -56.03 0.07
C LEU A 13 25.90 -55.77 1.42
N ALA A 14 26.74 -54.73 1.49
CA ALA A 14 27.19 -54.15 2.74
C ALA A 14 26.71 -52.70 2.81
N THR A 15 25.71 -52.49 3.67
CA THR A 15 25.32 -51.20 4.22
C THR A 15 26.40 -50.71 5.18
N ALA A 16 26.83 -49.45 5.03
CA ALA A 16 27.51 -48.72 6.09
C ALA A 16 26.95 -47.30 6.10
N ALA A 17 26.19 -47.02 7.16
CA ALA A 17 25.66 -45.71 7.48
C ALA A 17 26.80 -44.73 7.78
N ALA A 18 26.79 -43.58 7.13
CA ALA A 18 27.55 -42.42 7.54
C ALA A 18 26.55 -41.34 7.98
N LEU A 19 26.55 -41.03 9.28
CA LEU A 19 26.01 -39.79 9.82
C LEU A 19 26.68 -38.63 9.08
N GLN A 20 25.89 -37.77 8.43
CA GLN A 20 26.32 -36.44 8.05
C GLN A 20 25.49 -35.41 8.81
N LEU A 21 26.23 -34.57 9.54
CA LEU A 21 25.77 -33.35 10.18
C LEU A 21 25.12 -32.44 9.14
N SER A 22 23.91 -31.98 9.40
CA SER A 22 23.25 -30.93 8.63
C SER A 22 23.94 -29.59 8.90
N GLY A 23 24.89 -29.25 8.04
CA GLY A 23 25.39 -27.90 7.88
C GLY A 23 24.36 -27.01 7.18
N ALA A 24 24.23 -25.79 7.66
CA ALA A 24 23.38 -24.73 7.15
C ALA A 24 23.59 -24.52 5.64
N GLY A 25 22.56 -24.84 4.86
CA GLY A 25 22.44 -24.46 3.46
C GLY A 25 21.55 -23.23 3.34
N SER A 26 22.10 -22.16 2.78
CA SER A 26 21.40 -20.99 2.29
C SER A 26 20.26 -21.40 1.34
N ALA A 27 19.03 -21.36 1.85
CA ALA A 27 17.82 -21.58 1.08
C ALA A 27 17.53 -20.30 0.27
N PHE A 28 18.02 -20.28 -0.97
CA PHE A 28 17.41 -19.44 -2.00
C PHE A 28 15.96 -19.90 -2.14
N ALA A 29 15.02 -18.98 -1.92
CA ALA A 29 13.61 -19.23 -2.15
C ALA A 29 13.42 -19.72 -3.60
N ASP A 30 12.82 -20.89 -3.74
CA ASP A 30 12.29 -21.34 -5.01
C ASP A 30 11.34 -20.26 -5.55
N LYS A 31 11.48 -19.99 -6.85
CA LYS A 31 10.72 -18.98 -7.59
C LYS A 31 9.22 -19.21 -7.36
N PRO A 32 8.47 -18.26 -6.77
CA PRO A 32 7.03 -18.38 -6.65
C PRO A 32 6.44 -18.60 -8.03
N SER A 33 5.62 -19.65 -8.18
CA SER A 33 4.84 -19.87 -9.39
C SER A 33 3.89 -18.69 -9.57
N ASP A 34 4.13 -17.86 -10.58
CA ASP A 34 3.31 -16.70 -10.96
C ASP A 34 1.80 -17.04 -10.99
N PRO A 35 0.96 -16.47 -10.12
CA PRO A 35 -0.34 -16.01 -10.58
C PRO A 35 -0.12 -14.60 -11.12
N SER A 36 0.39 -14.49 -12.35
CA SER A 36 0.52 -13.20 -13.03
C SER A 36 -0.84 -12.48 -12.97
N PRO A 37 -0.95 -11.27 -12.37
CA PRO A 37 -1.93 -10.31 -12.85
C PRO A 37 -1.65 -10.20 -14.35
N SER A 38 -2.63 -10.55 -15.18
CA SER A 38 -2.39 -10.85 -16.59
C SER A 38 -1.39 -9.87 -17.20
N SER A 39 -0.33 -10.38 -17.81
CA SER A 39 0.71 -9.58 -18.48
C SER A 39 0.17 -8.66 -19.57
N LYS A 40 -1.15 -8.68 -19.82
CA LYS A 40 -1.90 -7.82 -20.73
C LYS A 40 -2.56 -6.59 -20.07
N SER A 41 -2.61 -6.50 -18.74
CA SER A 41 -3.21 -5.36 -18.01
C SER A 41 -2.27 -4.15 -17.90
N ALA A 42 -0.97 -4.35 -18.15
CA ALA A 42 0.06 -3.44 -17.64
C ALA A 42 0.88 -2.70 -18.72
N HIS A 43 0.21 -2.29 -19.79
CA HIS A 43 0.69 -1.21 -20.65
C HIS A 43 -0.23 -0.02 -20.39
N GLY A 44 0.31 1.20 -20.22
CA GLY A 44 -0.52 2.41 -20.24
C GLY A 44 -1.35 2.38 -21.53
N GLY A 45 -2.61 1.96 -21.39
CA GLY A 45 -3.40 1.44 -22.49
C GLY A 45 -3.71 2.49 -23.53
N PRO A 46 -4.37 2.11 -24.63
CA PRO A 46 -5.04 3.11 -25.46
C PRO A 46 -5.94 3.99 -24.59
N VAL A 47 -6.13 5.25 -25.00
CA VAL A 47 -7.15 6.11 -24.39
C VAL A 47 -8.46 5.31 -24.38
N ILE A 48 -9.02 5.11 -23.19
CA ILE A 48 -10.25 4.37 -22.98
C ILE A 48 -11.39 5.24 -23.51
N ASP A 49 -12.03 4.78 -24.59
CA ASP A 49 -13.30 5.36 -25.05
C ASP A 49 -14.40 5.17 -23.99
N ASP A 50 -15.38 6.08 -24.00
CA ASP A 50 -16.44 6.17 -23.01
C ASP A 50 -17.22 4.85 -22.83
N VAL A 51 -17.49 4.51 -21.57
CA VAL A 51 -18.40 3.45 -21.10
C VAL A 51 -18.08 2.04 -21.61
N HIS A 52 -17.06 1.40 -21.05
CA HIS A 52 -17.02 -0.06 -21.02
C HIS A 52 -18.26 -0.56 -20.27
N ASN A 53 -19.18 -1.20 -21.00
CA ASN A 53 -20.45 -1.74 -20.50
C ASN A 53 -20.33 -2.21 -19.05
N VAL A 54 -21.04 -1.53 -18.14
CA VAL A 54 -21.10 -1.93 -16.73
C VAL A 54 -22.34 -2.80 -16.56
N PRO A 55 -22.19 -4.11 -16.27
CA PRO A 55 -23.34 -4.97 -16.02
C PRO A 55 -24.14 -4.46 -14.81
N THR A 56 -25.47 -4.58 -14.85
CA THR A 56 -26.33 -4.19 -13.71
C THR A 56 -25.99 -4.95 -12.42
N THR A 57 -25.44 -6.16 -12.53
CA THR A 57 -24.97 -6.98 -11.40
C THR A 57 -23.65 -6.52 -10.79
N ALA A 58 -22.95 -5.59 -11.46
CA ALA A 58 -21.67 -5.07 -10.98
C ALA A 58 -21.84 -4.17 -9.76
N VAL A 59 -23.05 -3.66 -9.49
CA VAL A 59 -23.33 -2.78 -8.37
C VAL A 59 -24.52 -3.31 -7.58
N ALA A 60 -24.44 -3.28 -6.25
CA ALA A 60 -25.57 -3.61 -5.40
C ALA A 60 -25.51 -2.91 -4.05
N GLY A 61 -26.62 -2.98 -3.32
CA GLY A 61 -26.81 -2.33 -2.03
C GLY A 61 -26.94 -0.81 -2.18
N HIS A 62 -26.30 -0.07 -1.29
CA HIS A 62 -26.39 1.38 -1.21
C HIS A 62 -25.39 2.12 -2.12
N VAL A 63 -25.08 1.57 -3.30
CA VAL A 63 -24.06 2.12 -4.21
C VAL A 63 -24.67 2.36 -5.58
N THR A 64 -24.37 3.51 -6.17
CA THR A 64 -24.67 3.85 -7.56
C THR A 64 -23.37 4.07 -8.31
N PHE A 65 -23.23 3.41 -9.46
CA PHE A 65 -22.21 3.74 -10.46
C PHE A 65 -22.60 5.03 -11.19
N ILE A 66 -21.68 5.98 -11.27
CA ILE A 66 -21.90 7.29 -11.89
C ILE A 66 -21.22 7.37 -13.25
N ASP A 67 -19.93 7.04 -13.29
CA ASP A 67 -19.12 7.19 -14.49
C ASP A 67 -17.87 6.30 -14.45
N ASN A 68 -17.34 5.98 -15.62
CA ASN A 68 -15.99 5.46 -15.80
C ASN A 68 -15.24 6.51 -16.60
N VAL A 69 -14.37 7.28 -15.93
CA VAL A 69 -13.86 8.50 -16.55
C VAL A 69 -12.95 8.22 -17.72
N LYS A 70 -13.14 9.00 -18.78
CA LYS A 70 -12.25 8.99 -19.94
C LYS A 70 -10.81 9.23 -19.52
N GLY A 71 -9.91 8.39 -20.00
CA GLY A 71 -8.51 8.44 -19.60
C GLY A 71 -7.72 7.23 -20.05
N VAL A 72 -6.57 7.01 -19.40
CA VAL A 72 -5.72 5.84 -19.64
C VAL A 72 -6.03 4.81 -18.55
N SER A 73 -5.92 3.52 -18.84
CA SER A 73 -5.97 2.48 -17.80
C SER A 73 -4.70 2.50 -16.93
N GLY A 74 -4.69 1.72 -15.86
CA GLY A 74 -3.46 1.40 -15.15
C GLY A 74 -3.14 2.29 -13.96
N TYR A 75 -4.13 2.90 -13.31
CA TYR A 75 -3.93 3.73 -12.11
C TYR A 75 -4.02 2.92 -10.82
N SER A 76 -3.14 3.25 -9.89
CA SER A 76 -2.96 2.58 -8.60
C SER A 76 -3.26 3.48 -7.41
N GLY A 77 -3.13 4.79 -7.58
CA GLY A 77 -3.36 5.76 -6.52
C GLY A 77 -3.96 7.06 -7.05
N LEU A 78 -4.81 7.68 -6.22
CA LEU A 78 -5.39 9.01 -6.46
C LEU A 78 -5.04 9.96 -5.33
N ASN A 79 -5.03 11.25 -5.63
CA ASN A 79 -5.10 12.31 -4.63
C ASN A 79 -5.75 13.57 -5.21
N PHE A 80 -6.10 14.53 -4.37
CA PHE A 80 -6.89 15.69 -4.76
C PHE A 80 -6.28 17.00 -4.24
N ILE A 81 -6.32 18.04 -5.06
CA ILE A 81 -5.88 19.39 -4.65
C ILE A 81 -6.94 20.41 -5.05
N HIS A 82 -7.40 21.21 -4.08
CA HIS A 82 -8.25 22.37 -4.32
C HIS A 82 -7.47 23.51 -4.97
N TYR A 83 -8.06 24.27 -5.89
CA TYR A 83 -7.46 25.50 -6.43
C TYR A 83 -8.41 26.68 -6.28
N ASP A 84 -8.08 27.59 -5.37
CA ASP A 84 -8.90 28.78 -5.06
C ASP A 84 -9.22 29.61 -6.31
N LYS A 85 -8.26 29.72 -7.25
CA LYS A 85 -8.43 30.43 -8.52
C LYS A 85 -9.59 29.90 -9.36
N TYR A 86 -9.87 28.60 -9.28
CA TYR A 86 -10.90 27.94 -10.07
C TYR A 86 -12.15 27.63 -9.24
N GLY A 87 -12.02 27.58 -7.92
CA GLY A 87 -13.11 27.29 -6.98
C GLY A 87 -13.52 25.81 -6.94
N TYR A 88 -12.67 24.92 -7.45
CA TYR A 88 -12.92 23.46 -7.46
C TYR A 88 -11.62 22.66 -7.40
N ASP A 89 -11.76 21.35 -7.22
CA ASP A 89 -10.66 20.41 -7.00
C ASP A 89 -10.16 19.79 -8.31
N PHE A 90 -8.91 19.36 -8.31
CA PHE A 90 -8.34 18.55 -9.38
C PHE A 90 -7.94 17.20 -8.80
N MET A 91 -8.23 16.14 -9.56
CA MET A 91 -7.83 14.78 -9.23
C MET A 91 -6.52 14.46 -9.96
N PHE A 92 -5.57 13.91 -9.22
CA PHE A 92 -4.29 13.43 -9.72
C PHE A 92 -4.28 11.93 -9.58
N ALA A 93 -3.87 11.21 -10.63
CA ALA A 93 -3.70 9.77 -10.59
C ALA A 93 -2.34 9.38 -11.13
N ASN A 94 -1.74 8.37 -10.53
CA ASN A 94 -0.50 7.78 -11.01
C ASN A 94 -0.68 6.28 -11.17
N GLY A 95 0.18 5.74 -12.02
CA GLY A 95 -0.01 4.42 -12.55
C GLY A 95 0.92 4.18 -13.71
N THR A 96 0.72 3.08 -14.43
CA THR A 96 1.67 2.62 -15.45
C THR A 96 1.94 3.63 -16.57
N GLY A 97 0.96 4.48 -16.88
CA GLY A 97 1.06 5.57 -17.85
C GLY A 97 1.81 6.83 -17.38
N GLY A 98 2.20 6.93 -16.11
CA GLY A 98 2.78 8.13 -15.49
C GLY A 98 1.76 8.88 -14.62
N LEU A 99 1.75 10.21 -14.68
CA LEU A 99 0.80 11.08 -13.98
C LEU A 99 -0.30 11.55 -14.93
N ALA A 100 -1.55 11.52 -14.47
CA ALA A 100 -2.67 12.14 -15.16
C ALA A 100 -3.45 13.07 -14.22
N VAL A 101 -4.06 14.09 -14.81
CA VAL A 101 -4.78 15.14 -14.08
C VAL A 101 -6.16 15.34 -14.68
N TRP A 102 -7.18 15.33 -13.84
CA TRP A 102 -8.56 15.65 -14.20
C TRP A 102 -9.05 16.88 -13.47
N SER A 103 -9.83 17.70 -14.19
CA SER A 103 -10.63 18.77 -13.62
C SER A 103 -11.91 18.19 -13.00
N LEU A 104 -12.18 18.49 -11.72
CA LEU A 104 -13.44 18.14 -11.04
C LEU A 104 -14.46 19.29 -11.03
N LYS A 105 -14.42 20.16 -12.05
CA LYS A 105 -15.47 21.17 -12.27
C LYS A 105 -16.85 20.53 -12.35
N ASP A 106 -16.95 19.38 -13.03
CA ASP A 106 -18.04 18.43 -12.86
C ASP A 106 -17.46 17.19 -12.14
N PRO A 107 -17.68 17.04 -10.82
CA PRO A 107 -17.07 15.95 -10.06
C PRO A 107 -17.69 14.59 -10.41
N LYS A 108 -18.88 14.55 -11.02
CA LYS A 108 -19.51 13.30 -11.48
C LYS A 108 -18.94 12.82 -12.79
N HIS A 109 -18.47 13.76 -13.62
CA HIS A 109 -17.86 13.50 -14.93
C HIS A 109 -16.50 14.21 -15.07
N PRO A 110 -15.47 13.78 -14.30
CA PRO A 110 -14.13 14.36 -14.38
C PRO A 110 -13.59 14.41 -15.81
N ALA A 111 -13.04 15.57 -16.18
CA ALA A 111 -12.45 15.77 -17.51
C ALA A 111 -10.93 15.68 -17.44
N LEU A 112 -10.31 14.77 -18.20
CA LEU A 112 -8.86 14.69 -18.33
C LEU A 112 -8.33 15.97 -18.98
N ILE A 113 -7.36 16.65 -18.36
CA ILE A 113 -6.84 17.93 -18.85
C ILE A 113 -5.35 17.90 -19.17
N SER A 114 -4.56 17.03 -18.54
CA SER A 114 -3.12 16.97 -18.73
C SER A 114 -2.54 15.63 -18.24
N LYS A 115 -1.29 15.38 -18.62
CA LYS A 115 -0.52 14.21 -18.19
C LYS A 115 0.98 14.52 -18.21
N ILE A 116 1.74 13.75 -17.43
CA ILE A 116 3.17 13.51 -17.64
C ILE A 116 3.28 12.02 -17.92
N THR A 117 3.67 11.67 -19.15
CA THR A 117 3.76 10.27 -19.58
C THR A 117 4.91 9.56 -18.89
N ALA A 118 4.84 8.22 -18.80
CA ALA A 118 5.97 7.42 -18.36
C ALA A 118 7.23 7.69 -19.22
N ALA A 119 7.10 7.87 -20.53
CA ALA A 119 8.23 8.23 -21.39
C ALA A 119 8.95 9.51 -20.94
N GLU A 120 8.18 10.54 -20.55
CA GLU A 120 8.72 11.81 -20.03
C GLU A 120 9.37 11.69 -18.65
N LEU A 121 9.01 10.67 -17.87
CA LEU A 121 9.59 10.40 -16.56
C LEU A 121 10.91 9.61 -16.63
N ARG A 122 11.28 9.07 -17.80
CA ARG A 122 12.46 8.21 -17.92
C ARG A 122 13.74 8.89 -17.44
N GLN A 123 14.58 8.08 -16.80
CA GLN A 123 15.92 8.41 -16.39
C GLN A 123 16.94 7.66 -17.27
N PRO A 124 18.20 8.11 -17.32
CA PRO A 124 19.25 7.38 -18.03
C PRO A 124 19.34 5.92 -17.59
N GLY A 125 19.30 4.99 -18.55
CA GLY A 125 19.32 3.55 -18.31
C GLY A 125 17.95 2.86 -18.39
N ASP A 126 16.86 3.62 -18.40
CA ASP A 126 15.52 3.07 -18.55
C ASP A 126 15.31 2.46 -19.94
N THR A 127 14.54 1.37 -20.00
CA THR A 127 14.31 0.61 -21.24
C THR A 127 12.83 0.51 -21.64
N GLN A 128 11.92 0.94 -20.77
CA GLN A 128 10.47 0.88 -21.02
C GLN A 128 9.78 2.17 -20.60
N ASP A 129 8.69 2.50 -21.29
CA ASP A 129 7.80 3.62 -20.94
C ASP A 129 6.69 3.12 -20.01
N ARG A 130 7.08 2.62 -18.84
CA ARG A 130 6.16 2.03 -17.86
C ARG A 130 6.54 2.43 -16.45
N PHE A 131 5.73 3.30 -15.85
CA PHE A 131 5.83 3.56 -14.42
C PHE A 131 5.28 2.35 -13.62
N TRP A 132 5.76 2.13 -12.40
CA TRP A 132 5.32 1.02 -11.55
C TRP A 132 5.47 1.40 -10.08
N GLU A 133 4.61 0.97 -9.16
CA GLU A 133 3.16 0.85 -9.38
C GLU A 133 2.48 2.20 -9.20
N GLY A 134 3.03 3.06 -8.34
CA GLY A 134 2.48 4.37 -8.01
C GLY A 134 1.51 4.37 -6.85
N GLU A 135 1.54 3.37 -5.98
CA GLU A 135 0.49 3.25 -4.99
C GLU A 135 0.55 4.38 -3.95
N ASN A 136 -0.62 4.75 -3.41
CA ASN A 136 -0.79 5.74 -2.35
C ASN A 136 -0.08 7.10 -2.56
N MET A 137 -0.22 7.68 -3.76
CA MET A 137 0.43 8.95 -4.07
C MET A 137 0.12 10.06 -3.05
N THR A 138 1.10 10.91 -2.80
CA THR A 138 0.98 12.03 -1.86
C THR A 138 1.12 13.36 -2.58
N VAL A 139 0.50 14.39 -2.03
CA VAL A 139 0.47 15.74 -2.60
C VAL A 139 0.70 16.79 -1.52
N ASP A 140 1.29 17.90 -1.92
CA ASP A 140 1.31 19.12 -1.13
C ASP A 140 0.27 20.10 -1.69
N PRO A 141 -0.92 20.19 -1.07
CA PRO A 141 -1.96 21.08 -1.57
C PRO A 141 -1.63 22.56 -1.35
N LYS A 142 -0.70 22.93 -0.46
CA LYS A 142 -0.31 24.34 -0.23
C LYS A 142 0.66 24.82 -1.30
N ARG A 143 1.72 24.05 -1.54
CA ARG A 143 2.75 24.37 -2.55
C ARG A 143 2.35 23.94 -3.97
N LYS A 144 1.25 23.18 -4.10
CA LYS A 144 0.76 22.57 -5.36
C LYS A 144 1.82 21.64 -5.96
N LEU A 145 2.17 20.61 -5.20
CA LEU A 145 3.13 19.58 -5.62
C LEU A 145 2.49 18.20 -5.61
N VAL A 146 2.93 17.35 -6.54
CA VAL A 146 2.64 15.92 -6.56
C VAL A 146 3.95 15.17 -6.43
N PHE A 147 3.94 14.09 -5.64
CA PHE A 147 5.10 13.23 -5.44
C PHE A 147 4.83 11.85 -6.01
N LEU A 148 5.64 11.43 -6.98
CA LEU A 148 5.51 10.12 -7.62
C LEU A 148 6.65 9.23 -7.16
N SER A 149 6.33 8.21 -6.37
CA SER A 149 7.32 7.22 -5.91
C SER A 149 7.65 6.25 -7.02
N ARG A 150 8.92 6.24 -7.43
CA ARG A 150 9.43 5.33 -8.45
C ARG A 150 9.85 4.02 -7.79
N ASP A 151 9.15 2.96 -8.14
CA ASP A 151 9.57 1.61 -7.80
C ASP A 151 10.72 1.13 -8.70
N PRO A 152 11.70 0.37 -8.18
CA PRO A 152 12.77 -0.19 -9.00
C PRO A 152 12.27 -1.16 -10.09
N ARG A 153 11.07 -1.73 -9.97
CA ARG A 153 10.45 -2.56 -11.01
C ARG A 153 9.89 -1.74 -12.18
N GLY A 154 9.83 -0.41 -12.04
CA GLY A 154 9.44 0.49 -13.11
C GLY A 154 10.50 0.60 -14.21
N PHE A 155 10.07 1.08 -15.37
CA PHE A 155 10.92 1.48 -16.50
C PHE A 155 11.83 0.39 -17.07
N GLY A 156 11.42 -0.88 -16.91
CA GLY A 156 12.18 -2.06 -17.33
C GLY A 156 13.24 -2.52 -16.33
N GLY A 157 13.24 -1.93 -15.12
CA GLY A 157 14.05 -2.39 -14.00
C GLY A 157 13.46 -3.62 -13.30
N THR A 158 14.23 -4.14 -12.37
CA THR A 158 13.81 -5.16 -11.40
C THR A 158 14.22 -4.69 -10.00
N VAL A 159 13.79 -5.42 -8.96
CA VAL A 159 14.28 -5.17 -7.60
C VAL A 159 15.81 -5.24 -7.46
N SER A 160 16.53 -5.82 -8.42
CA SER A 160 18.00 -5.96 -8.40
C SER A 160 18.72 -5.06 -9.41
N THR A 161 18.01 -4.34 -10.27
CA THR A 161 18.63 -3.57 -11.36
C THR A 161 18.06 -2.16 -11.52
N GLY A 162 16.85 -1.93 -11.04
CA GLY A 162 16.17 -0.67 -11.26
C GLY A 162 16.53 0.41 -10.26
N GLN A 163 16.10 1.62 -10.57
CA GLN A 163 16.33 2.80 -9.75
C GLN A 163 15.07 3.12 -8.94
N SER A 164 15.25 3.31 -7.63
CA SER A 164 14.23 3.82 -6.72
C SER A 164 14.43 5.32 -6.48
N GLY A 165 13.34 6.02 -6.18
CA GLY A 165 13.37 7.44 -5.89
C GLY A 165 11.99 8.07 -5.91
N VAL A 166 11.95 9.40 -5.89
CA VAL A 166 10.70 10.17 -5.94
C VAL A 166 10.84 11.29 -6.96
N TYR A 167 9.86 11.39 -7.86
CA TYR A 167 9.69 12.58 -8.69
C TYR A 167 8.93 13.64 -7.91
N ILE A 168 9.43 14.87 -7.92
CA ILE A 168 8.71 16.04 -7.43
C ILE A 168 8.16 16.78 -8.65
N VAL A 169 6.85 16.95 -8.71
CA VAL A 169 6.15 17.59 -9.83
C VAL A 169 5.47 18.86 -9.34
N ASP A 170 5.75 19.99 -9.99
CA ASP A 170 5.01 21.24 -9.79
C ASP A 170 3.71 21.17 -10.57
N VAL A 171 2.59 21.37 -9.87
CA VAL A 171 1.25 21.35 -10.45
C VAL A 171 0.51 22.66 -10.23
N LYS A 172 1.20 23.78 -9.91
CA LYS A 172 0.56 25.11 -9.77
C LYS A 172 -0.33 25.46 -10.96
N ASN A 173 0.09 25.02 -12.16
CA ASN A 173 -0.75 24.98 -13.35
C ASN A 173 -1.15 23.53 -13.66
N PRO A 174 -2.34 23.04 -13.26
CA PRO A 174 -2.71 21.65 -13.47
C PRO A 174 -2.96 21.28 -14.95
N TRP A 175 -3.01 22.26 -15.87
CA TRP A 175 -3.04 22.01 -17.32
C TRP A 175 -1.66 21.75 -17.91
N LYS A 176 -0.60 22.08 -17.19
CA LYS A 176 0.79 21.90 -17.62
C LYS A 176 1.67 21.55 -16.42
N PRO A 177 1.52 20.33 -15.86
CA PRO A 177 2.36 19.86 -14.77
C PRO A 177 3.81 19.74 -15.25
N GLU A 178 4.77 20.08 -14.39
CA GLU A 178 6.19 20.10 -14.73
C GLU A 178 7.01 19.33 -13.70
N THR A 179 7.79 18.33 -14.15
CA THR A 179 8.73 17.62 -13.28
C THR A 179 9.84 18.57 -12.85
N VAL A 180 9.96 18.81 -11.55
CA VAL A 180 11.01 19.66 -10.96
C VAL A 180 12.33 18.88 -10.92
N ILE A 181 12.28 17.69 -10.33
CA ILE A 181 13.44 16.82 -10.17
C ILE A 181 13.02 15.37 -9.95
N PHE A 182 13.89 14.44 -10.32
CA PHE A 182 13.88 13.08 -9.79
C PHE A 182 14.96 12.97 -8.71
N GLN A 183 14.55 12.69 -7.46
CA GLN A 183 15.47 12.47 -6.35
C GLN A 183 15.66 10.96 -6.15
N PRO A 184 16.87 10.41 -6.37
CA PRO A 184 17.18 9.04 -6.00
C PRO A 184 17.05 8.85 -4.48
N VAL A 185 16.38 7.78 -4.06
CA VAL A 185 16.18 7.43 -2.65
C VAL A 185 16.34 5.92 -2.52
N PRO A 186 17.04 5.39 -1.50
CA PRO A 186 17.16 3.95 -1.24
C PRO A 186 15.88 3.37 -0.64
N ALA A 187 14.75 3.71 -1.23
CA ALA A 187 13.41 3.20 -0.99
C ALA A 187 12.50 3.82 -2.05
N GLY A 188 11.72 3.02 -2.76
CA GLY A 188 10.80 3.53 -3.77
C GLY A 188 9.64 2.60 -3.97
N HIS A 189 8.44 3.02 -3.57
CA HIS A 189 7.18 2.35 -3.85
C HIS A 189 6.02 3.25 -3.47
N THR A 190 6.01 3.70 -2.21
CA THR A 190 5.12 4.74 -1.69
C THR A 190 5.95 5.82 -1.00
N ALA A 191 5.40 7.03 -0.91
CA ALA A 191 5.99 8.11 -0.13
C ALA A 191 4.87 8.98 0.45
N THR A 192 5.06 9.43 1.69
CA THR A 192 4.05 10.20 2.41
C THR A 192 4.63 11.50 2.94
N CYS A 193 3.87 12.59 2.79
CA CYS A 193 4.18 13.87 3.41
C CYS A 193 4.16 13.79 4.93
N ILE A 194 5.26 14.21 5.55
CA ILE A 194 5.42 14.33 6.99
C ILE A 194 5.66 15.80 7.37
N ASN A 195 4.99 16.25 8.43
CA ASN A 195 5.13 17.59 9.01
C ASN A 195 4.83 18.67 7.98
N ASP A 196 3.57 18.72 7.52
CA ASP A 196 3.10 19.71 6.53
C ASP A 196 3.92 19.64 5.23
N CYS A 197 4.23 18.42 4.78
CA CYS A 197 5.07 18.13 3.61
C CYS A 197 6.47 18.77 3.65
N THR A 198 7.03 19.08 4.82
CA THR A 198 8.45 19.53 4.87
C THR A 198 9.43 18.37 4.65
N TYR A 199 8.98 17.15 4.94
CA TYR A 199 9.72 15.92 4.71
C TYR A 199 8.86 14.89 3.98
N LEU A 200 9.51 13.97 3.28
CA LEU A 200 8.91 12.74 2.77
C LEU A 200 9.48 11.55 3.52
N TRP A 201 8.61 10.63 3.92
CA TRP A 201 8.99 9.27 4.29
C TRP A 201 8.74 8.36 3.09
N SER A 202 9.80 7.85 2.49
CA SER A 202 9.78 6.93 1.36
C SER A 202 10.07 5.51 1.83
N VAL A 203 9.31 4.55 1.29
CA VAL A 203 9.35 3.14 1.71
C VAL A 203 9.21 2.23 0.48
N GLY A 204 9.38 0.92 0.67
CA GLY A 204 9.34 -0.08 -0.39
C GLY A 204 10.70 -0.42 -1.00
N PRO A 205 10.74 -1.27 -2.04
CA PRO A 205 11.98 -1.91 -2.46
C PRO A 205 12.96 -0.90 -3.05
N ALA A 206 14.23 -1.27 -2.98
CA ALA A 206 15.33 -0.58 -3.62
C ALA A 206 16.31 -1.63 -4.15
N ASN A 207 17.15 -1.25 -5.10
CA ASN A 207 18.14 -2.16 -5.65
C ASN A 207 19.11 -2.66 -4.58
N THR A 208 19.33 -3.97 -4.55
CA THR A 208 20.40 -4.65 -3.82
C THR A 208 21.75 -4.02 -4.14
N GLY A 209 22.31 -3.24 -3.20
CA GLY A 209 23.57 -2.50 -3.40
C GLY A 209 23.41 -0.98 -3.46
N THR A 210 22.19 -0.46 -3.37
CA THR A 210 21.98 1.00 -3.20
C THR A 210 22.66 1.47 -1.90
N PRO A 211 23.50 2.52 -1.93
CA PRO A 211 24.13 3.05 -0.73
C PRO A 211 23.11 3.35 0.38
N GLY A 212 23.49 3.03 1.61
CA GLY A 212 22.63 3.16 2.79
C GLY A 212 21.78 1.92 3.09
N GLN A 213 21.74 0.90 2.22
CA GLN A 213 21.14 -0.40 2.53
C GLN A 213 22.14 -1.29 3.28
N ASP A 214 21.76 -1.77 4.47
CA ASP A 214 22.55 -2.76 5.21
C ASP A 214 22.21 -4.17 4.68
N PRO A 215 23.19 -4.96 4.24
CA PRO A 215 22.96 -6.32 3.75
C PRO A 215 22.34 -7.29 4.79
N SER A 216 22.37 -6.95 6.08
CA SER A 216 21.74 -7.76 7.14
C SER A 216 20.23 -7.57 7.25
N TRP A 217 19.67 -6.53 6.63
CA TRP A 217 18.23 -6.28 6.64
C TRP A 217 17.50 -7.24 5.68
N LYS A 218 16.32 -7.71 6.08
CA LYS A 218 15.48 -8.56 5.22
C LYS A 218 14.60 -7.78 4.25
N GLY A 219 14.43 -6.48 4.51
CA GLY A 219 13.66 -5.58 3.66
C GLY A 219 14.13 -4.13 3.80
N VAL A 220 13.39 -3.23 3.16
CA VAL A 220 13.76 -1.81 3.13
C VAL A 220 13.00 -1.03 4.22
N PRO A 221 13.72 -0.40 5.16
CA PRO A 221 13.15 0.49 6.16
C PRO A 221 12.84 1.88 5.58
N ILE A 222 12.31 2.78 6.42
CA ILE A 222 11.94 4.13 6.00
C ILE A 222 13.17 4.97 5.66
N ARG A 223 13.07 5.74 4.57
CA ARG A 223 14.03 6.79 4.19
C ARG A 223 13.39 8.17 4.28
N VAL A 224 14.12 9.10 4.87
CA VAL A 224 13.65 10.47 5.07
C VAL A 224 14.30 11.39 4.06
N THR A 225 13.49 12.19 3.36
CA THR A 225 13.97 13.23 2.45
C THR A 225 13.44 14.59 2.88
N ASP A 226 14.33 15.54 3.12
CA ASP A 226 14.00 16.95 3.30
C ASP A 226 13.65 17.58 1.95
N ILE A 227 12.44 18.12 1.86
CA ILE A 227 11.91 18.70 0.62
C ILE A 227 11.51 20.17 0.81
N ARG A 228 12.10 20.87 1.79
CA ARG A 228 11.89 22.32 1.97
C ARG A 228 12.38 23.11 0.75
N ASP A 229 13.53 22.72 0.19
CA ASP A 229 13.96 23.14 -1.14
C ASP A 229 13.73 21.99 -2.13
N ILE A 230 12.66 22.11 -2.92
CA ILE A 230 12.26 21.09 -3.89
C ILE A 230 13.20 20.95 -5.09
N LYS A 231 14.10 21.92 -5.31
CA LYS A 231 15.11 21.85 -6.37
C LYS A 231 16.40 21.16 -5.91
N HIS A 232 16.62 21.10 -4.59
CA HIS A 232 17.78 20.46 -3.98
C HIS A 232 17.35 19.63 -2.76
N PRO A 233 16.45 18.64 -2.94
CA PRO A 233 16.02 17.80 -1.84
C PRO A 233 17.21 17.00 -1.29
N ARG A 234 17.18 16.71 0.02
CA ARG A 234 18.25 15.97 0.69
C ARG A 234 17.70 14.76 1.41
N THR A 235 18.10 13.58 1.00
CA THR A 235 17.85 12.33 1.72
C THR A 235 18.86 12.16 2.85
N PHE A 236 18.39 11.79 4.03
CA PHE A 236 19.25 11.50 5.19
C PHE A 236 19.83 10.09 5.08
N ASP A 237 21.07 9.90 5.57
CA ASP A 237 21.75 8.60 5.50
C ASP A 237 21.09 7.54 6.40
N GLY A 238 20.55 7.98 7.54
CA GLY A 238 19.88 7.12 8.51
C GLY A 238 18.55 6.58 8.01
N ALA A 239 18.29 5.31 8.31
CA ALA A 239 16.99 4.68 8.14
C ALA A 239 16.18 4.74 9.45
N LEU A 240 14.85 4.72 9.34
CA LEU A 240 13.94 4.67 10.50
C LEU A 240 13.14 3.37 10.52
N ASP A 241 12.54 3.09 11.67
CA ASP A 241 11.73 1.88 11.92
C ASP A 241 12.48 0.55 11.78
N LEU A 242 13.72 0.52 12.28
CA LEU A 242 14.54 -0.68 12.36
C LEU A 242 14.01 -1.66 13.43
N GLY A 243 14.39 -2.93 13.32
CA GLY A 243 14.02 -3.97 14.30
C GLY A 243 12.50 -4.23 14.42
N ARG A 244 11.70 -3.59 13.58
CA ARG A 244 10.65 -4.22 12.79
C ARG A 244 9.81 -5.35 13.40
N PHE A 245 10.28 -6.52 13.05
CA PHE A 245 9.61 -7.77 13.27
C PHE A 245 10.44 -8.59 14.24
N ASP A 246 10.10 -8.48 15.51
CA ASP A 246 10.78 -9.18 16.61
C ASP A 246 12.32 -8.97 16.59
N GLY A 247 12.76 -7.73 16.37
CA GLY A 247 14.18 -7.36 16.30
C GLY A 247 14.78 -7.42 14.88
N THR A 248 14.06 -7.97 13.90
CA THR A 248 14.48 -7.98 12.48
C THR A 248 14.09 -6.67 11.81
N THR A 249 15.03 -6.01 11.11
CA THR A 249 14.69 -4.93 10.17
C THR A 249 14.14 -5.53 8.90
N ASP A 250 12.88 -5.21 8.61
CA ASP A 250 12.10 -5.83 7.54
C ASP A 250 11.35 -4.79 6.71
N TYR A 251 10.63 -5.26 5.70
CA TYR A 251 10.02 -4.44 4.67
C TYR A 251 8.95 -3.49 5.22
N VAL A 252 9.05 -2.21 4.83
CA VAL A 252 8.03 -1.20 5.07
C VAL A 252 7.30 -0.92 3.76
N HIS A 253 5.97 -0.94 3.81
CA HIS A 253 5.11 -0.82 2.63
C HIS A 253 4.44 0.55 2.49
N SER A 254 3.86 1.07 3.58
CA SER A 254 3.13 2.34 3.58
C SER A 254 3.39 3.14 4.85
N VAL A 255 3.17 4.45 4.75
CA VAL A 255 3.09 5.36 5.87
C VAL A 255 1.80 6.17 5.75
N ASP A 256 0.99 6.18 6.79
CA ASP A 256 -0.28 6.92 6.84
C ASP A 256 -0.30 7.85 8.07
N VAL A 257 -0.55 9.15 7.90
CA VAL A 257 -0.58 10.14 8.99
C VAL A 257 -2.02 10.42 9.42
N ASP A 258 -2.30 10.22 10.71
CA ASP A 258 -3.65 10.38 11.27
C ASP A 258 -4.02 11.83 11.62
N LYS A 259 -5.28 12.03 12.05
CA LYS A 259 -5.83 13.36 12.42
C LYS A 259 -5.12 14.02 13.60
N ASN A 260 -4.34 13.27 14.39
CA ASN A 260 -3.54 13.77 15.49
C ASN A 260 -2.08 14.06 15.06
N GLY A 261 -1.71 13.76 13.81
CA GLY A 261 -0.36 13.94 13.29
C GLY A 261 0.61 12.80 13.66
N VAL A 262 0.10 11.63 14.05
CA VAL A 262 0.93 10.43 14.24
C VAL A 262 1.14 9.75 12.90
N ALA A 263 2.38 9.44 12.56
CA ALA A 263 2.72 8.66 11.37
C ALA A 263 2.68 7.15 11.69
N TRP A 264 1.78 6.43 11.04
CA TRP A 264 1.58 4.99 11.17
C TRP A 264 2.28 4.28 10.02
N VAL A 265 3.20 3.38 10.35
CA VAL A 265 4.10 2.72 9.41
C VAL A 265 3.70 1.27 9.30
N SER A 266 3.26 0.85 8.13
CA SER A 266 2.75 -0.50 7.84
C SER A 266 3.78 -1.30 7.04
N GLY A 267 3.86 -2.61 7.27
CA GLY A 267 4.62 -3.54 6.44
C GLY A 267 4.76 -4.88 7.14
N GLU A 268 5.87 -5.57 6.86
CA GLU A 268 6.18 -6.83 7.53
C GLU A 268 6.40 -6.61 9.03
N GLY A 269 5.78 -7.42 9.87
CA GLY A 269 5.80 -7.25 11.32
C GLY A 269 4.77 -6.25 11.86
N GLY A 270 3.85 -5.78 11.02
CA GLY A 270 2.66 -5.03 11.39
C GLY A 270 2.81 -3.51 11.32
N VAL A 271 2.11 -2.81 12.22
CA VAL A 271 1.95 -1.35 12.14
C VAL A 271 2.47 -0.65 13.39
N ARG A 272 3.38 0.32 13.24
CA ARG A 272 3.91 1.14 14.34
C ARG A 272 3.65 2.63 14.13
N GLY A 273 3.23 3.31 15.19
CA GLY A 273 2.97 4.73 15.23
C GLY A 273 4.17 5.53 15.76
N TYR A 274 4.37 6.71 15.19
CA TYR A 274 5.46 7.62 15.53
C TYR A 274 4.98 9.06 15.61
N TRP A 275 5.38 9.76 16.67
CA TRP A 275 5.39 11.21 16.67
C TRP A 275 6.55 11.71 15.82
N THR A 276 6.29 12.68 14.96
CA THR A 276 7.27 13.25 14.02
C THR A 276 7.54 14.74 14.26
N LYS A 277 6.83 15.35 15.20
CA LYS A 277 7.01 16.75 15.63
C LYS A 277 6.61 16.90 17.09
N GLY A 278 7.08 17.96 17.75
CA GLY A 278 6.67 18.30 19.11
C GLY A 278 7.45 17.57 20.21
N ARG A 279 7.15 17.88 21.49
CA ARG A 279 7.83 17.29 22.65
C ARG A 279 6.97 16.17 23.24
N HIS A 280 7.46 14.94 23.14
CA HIS A 280 6.73 13.74 23.56
C HIS A 280 7.56 12.91 24.55
N TYR A 281 6.88 12.07 25.33
CA TYR A 281 7.54 11.05 26.12
C TYR A 281 7.90 9.87 25.21
N ASP A 282 9.18 9.49 25.18
CA ASP A 282 9.64 8.30 24.47
C ASP A 282 9.51 7.09 25.40
N PRO A 283 8.60 6.14 25.10
CA PRO A 283 8.36 4.99 25.95
C PRO A 283 9.48 3.94 25.87
N VAL A 284 10.35 3.99 24.86
CA VAL A 284 11.49 3.09 24.69
C VAL A 284 12.69 3.65 25.46
N GLN A 285 13.00 4.94 25.28
CA GLN A 285 14.12 5.61 25.97
C GLN A 285 13.77 6.11 27.38
N LYS A 286 12.50 6.00 27.80
CA LYS A 286 11.99 6.42 29.12
C LYS A 286 12.30 7.88 29.47
N ARG A 287 12.23 8.78 28.48
CA ARG A 287 12.52 10.22 28.66
C ARG A 287 11.69 11.08 27.71
N LYS A 288 11.47 12.35 28.07
CA LYS A 288 10.88 13.32 27.14
C LYS A 288 11.92 13.84 26.15
N ARG A 289 11.60 13.80 24.85
CA ARG A 289 12.43 14.38 23.80
C ARG A 289 11.58 15.03 22.71
N VAL A 290 12.22 15.83 21.86
CA VAL A 290 11.57 16.44 20.71
C VAL A 290 11.58 15.41 19.58
N ALA A 291 10.39 15.10 19.07
CA ALA A 291 10.24 14.32 17.85
C ALA A 291 10.52 15.20 16.64
N THR A 292 11.22 14.63 15.65
CA THR A 292 11.39 15.23 14.33
C THR A 292 11.10 14.18 13.25
N ALA A 293 11.00 14.59 11.98
CA ALA A 293 10.79 13.64 10.89
C ALA A 293 11.96 12.67 10.68
N TYR A 294 13.17 12.99 11.15
CA TYR A 294 14.37 12.16 11.01
C TYR A 294 14.89 11.60 12.35
N ASP A 295 14.22 11.94 13.45
CA ASP A 295 14.39 11.34 14.78
C ASP A 295 13.00 11.29 15.46
N PRO A 296 12.10 10.40 15.00
CA PRO A 296 10.75 10.32 15.51
C PRO A 296 10.71 9.67 16.90
N VAL A 297 9.66 9.94 17.66
CA VAL A 297 9.40 9.32 18.97
C VAL A 297 8.39 8.17 18.81
N PRO A 298 8.73 6.93 19.24
CA PRO A 298 7.78 5.82 19.32
C PRO A 298 6.47 6.21 20.02
N TYR A 299 5.33 5.82 19.45
CA TYR A 299 4.02 6.07 20.03
C TYR A 299 3.33 4.77 20.48
N ALA A 300 2.91 3.94 19.54
CA ALA A 300 2.09 2.76 19.79
C ALA A 300 2.17 1.77 18.61
N GLY A 301 1.49 0.63 18.71
CA GLY A 301 1.36 -0.33 17.62
C GLY A 301 2.10 -1.65 17.86
N GLY A 302 2.18 -2.47 16.82
CA GLY A 302 2.78 -3.79 16.87
C GLY A 302 2.26 -4.71 15.78
N THR A 303 2.74 -5.95 15.83
CA THR A 303 2.32 -7.02 14.92
C THR A 303 0.91 -7.48 15.29
N VAL A 304 0.00 -7.51 14.33
CA VAL A 304 -1.35 -8.07 14.57
C VAL A 304 -1.28 -9.59 14.56
N VAL A 305 -2.09 -10.25 15.39
CA VAL A 305 -2.26 -11.71 15.31
C VAL A 305 -2.77 -12.09 13.90
N PRO A 306 -2.11 -13.04 13.20
CA PRO A 306 -2.59 -13.51 11.89
C PRO A 306 -3.99 -14.11 11.97
N THR A 307 -4.77 -13.91 10.92
CA THR A 307 -6.10 -14.53 10.74
C THR A 307 -5.99 -16.02 10.39
N ASN A 308 -4.89 -16.43 9.74
CA ASN A 308 -4.55 -17.80 9.47
C ASN A 308 -3.63 -18.37 10.58
N PRO A 309 -4.16 -19.15 11.54
CA PRO A 309 -3.36 -19.67 12.66
C PRO A 309 -2.31 -20.72 12.24
N ALA A 310 -2.39 -21.27 11.03
CA ALA A 310 -1.38 -22.18 10.48
C ALA A 310 -0.26 -21.44 9.73
N GLY A 311 -0.38 -20.12 9.55
CA GLY A 311 0.47 -19.30 8.70
C GLY A 311 1.81 -18.94 9.34
N THR A 312 2.90 -19.45 8.76
CA THR A 312 4.28 -19.02 9.04
C THR A 312 4.90 -18.28 7.85
N ALA A 313 4.08 -17.84 6.89
CA ALA A 313 4.54 -17.23 5.65
C ALA A 313 4.58 -15.70 5.77
N PHE A 314 5.45 -15.06 4.99
CA PHE A 314 5.61 -13.59 4.91
C PHE A 314 4.25 -12.86 4.82
N PHE A 315 3.38 -13.33 3.94
CA PHE A 315 2.04 -12.78 3.73
C PHE A 315 1.12 -12.81 4.97
N ASP A 316 1.35 -13.66 5.96
CA ASP A 316 0.52 -13.67 7.17
C ASP A 316 0.75 -12.44 8.08
N PHE A 317 1.93 -11.81 7.96
CA PHE A 317 2.37 -10.68 8.79
C PHE A 317 2.60 -9.38 8.01
N PHE A 318 2.27 -9.40 6.71
CA PHE A 318 2.42 -8.24 5.83
C PHE A 318 1.20 -7.32 5.90
N ASP A 319 1.27 -6.29 6.74
CA ASP A 319 0.22 -5.28 6.83
C ASP A 319 0.50 -4.14 5.83
N HIS A 320 -0.43 -3.90 4.92
CA HIS A 320 -0.23 -3.14 3.70
C HIS A 320 -0.39 -1.62 3.90
N ASN A 321 -1.52 -1.20 4.47
CA ASN A 321 -1.78 0.19 4.84
C ASN A 321 -2.67 0.24 6.09
N ALA A 322 -2.71 1.39 6.76
CA ALA A 322 -3.44 1.51 8.02
C ALA A 322 -4.22 2.82 8.14
N TYR A 323 -5.29 2.78 8.94
CA TYR A 323 -6.04 3.95 9.37
C TYR A 323 -6.27 3.88 10.87
N HIS A 324 -5.81 4.90 11.58
CA HIS A 324 -6.05 5.01 13.02
C HIS A 324 -7.36 5.76 13.27
N ASN A 325 -8.35 5.05 13.83
CA ASN A 325 -9.60 5.66 14.22
C ASN A 325 -9.40 6.50 15.48
N THR A 326 -9.31 7.81 15.28
CA THR A 326 -9.09 8.79 16.35
C THR A 326 -10.37 9.16 17.10
N GLU A 327 -11.52 8.55 16.81
CA GLU A 327 -12.79 8.83 17.47
C GLU A 327 -13.23 7.64 18.34
N LYS A 328 -14.12 7.89 19.31
CA LYS A 328 -14.72 6.83 20.13
C LYS A 328 -15.68 5.99 19.27
N LEU A 329 -15.63 4.66 19.40
CA LEU A 329 -16.49 3.77 18.61
C LEU A 329 -17.01 2.60 19.46
N GLY A 330 -18.32 2.55 19.68
CA GLY A 330 -18.94 1.54 20.55
C GLY A 330 -18.35 1.54 21.96
N SER A 331 -17.85 0.38 22.39
CA SER A 331 -17.18 0.21 23.69
C SER A 331 -15.69 0.56 23.70
N PHE A 332 -15.10 0.88 22.54
CA PHE A 332 -13.68 1.14 22.39
C PHE A 332 -13.38 2.63 22.57
N ASP A 333 -12.30 2.93 23.26
CA ASP A 333 -11.94 4.31 23.57
C ASP A 333 -11.42 5.08 22.35
N LYS A 334 -11.40 6.40 22.49
CA LYS A 334 -10.89 7.31 21.45
C LYS A 334 -9.43 6.94 21.12
N GLY A 335 -9.15 6.65 19.85
CA GLY A 335 -7.78 6.31 19.42
C GLY A 335 -7.32 4.91 19.82
N GLU A 336 -8.25 4.00 20.17
CA GLU A 336 -7.90 2.62 20.49
C GLU A 336 -7.82 1.74 19.24
N LEU A 337 -8.62 2.03 18.21
CA LEU A 337 -8.77 1.12 17.06
C LEU A 337 -7.88 1.50 15.88
N LEU A 338 -7.23 0.47 15.33
CA LEU A 338 -6.45 0.56 14.11
C LEU A 338 -7.07 -0.36 13.05
N TYR A 339 -7.39 0.20 11.88
CA TYR A 339 -7.90 -0.54 10.73
C TYR A 339 -6.74 -0.80 9.78
N ILE A 340 -6.62 -2.04 9.33
CA ILE A 340 -5.40 -2.52 8.68
C ILE A 340 -5.80 -3.42 7.53
N THR A 341 -5.12 -3.27 6.41
CA THR A 341 -5.23 -4.20 5.29
C THR A 341 -4.07 -5.17 5.33
N ASN A 342 -4.34 -6.42 4.98
CA ASN A 342 -3.31 -7.43 4.79
C ASN A 342 -3.30 -7.83 3.32
N GLU A 343 -2.20 -7.47 2.65
CA GLU A 343 -2.00 -7.76 1.24
C GLU A 343 -1.43 -9.15 1.06
N ASN A 344 -2.25 -10.04 0.48
CA ASN A 344 -1.90 -11.42 0.17
C ASN A 344 -2.42 -11.74 -1.22
N ILE A 345 -1.56 -11.92 -2.22
CA ILE A 345 -2.02 -12.24 -3.59
C ILE A 345 -2.19 -13.77 -3.72
N THR A 346 -3.15 -14.33 -2.99
CA THR A 346 -3.50 -15.76 -3.05
C THR A 346 -5.01 -15.96 -3.14
N ALA A 347 -5.46 -17.22 -3.07
CA ALA A 347 -6.85 -17.60 -3.16
C ALA A 347 -7.71 -16.86 -2.13
N CYS A 348 -8.87 -16.38 -2.58
CA CYS A 348 -9.79 -15.61 -1.75
C CYS A 348 -10.24 -16.30 -0.47
N SER A 349 -10.26 -17.63 -0.42
CA SER A 349 -10.58 -18.39 0.78
C SER A 349 -9.53 -18.31 1.88
N GLN A 350 -8.35 -17.74 1.60
CA GLN A 350 -7.18 -17.83 2.47
C GLN A 350 -6.55 -16.46 2.79
N ALA A 351 -7.03 -15.37 2.20
CA ALA A 351 -6.28 -14.12 2.12
C ALA A 351 -7.10 -12.86 1.81
N GLY A 352 -6.43 -11.71 1.93
CA GLY A 352 -6.97 -10.40 1.60
C GLY A 352 -7.89 -9.92 2.71
N GLU A 353 -7.33 -9.69 3.89
CA GLU A 353 -8.09 -9.41 5.10
C GLU A 353 -8.10 -7.91 5.39
N PHE A 354 -9.29 -7.39 5.72
CA PHE A 354 -9.43 -6.15 6.46
C PHE A 354 -9.52 -6.49 7.94
N LYS A 355 -8.54 -6.04 8.72
CA LYS A 355 -8.40 -6.31 10.14
C LYS A 355 -8.75 -5.05 10.93
N ILE A 356 -9.43 -5.24 12.06
CA ILE A 356 -9.57 -4.22 13.11
C ILE A 356 -8.81 -4.73 14.33
N ALA A 357 -7.80 -3.99 14.77
CA ALA A 357 -7.00 -4.31 15.94
C ALA A 357 -7.13 -3.23 17.03
N SER A 358 -6.94 -3.63 18.29
CA SER A 358 -6.84 -2.69 19.41
C SER A 358 -5.37 -2.38 19.72
N LEU A 359 -5.08 -1.09 19.87
CA LEU A 359 -3.79 -0.54 20.32
C LEU A 359 -3.61 -0.63 21.83
N LYS A 360 -4.63 -1.08 22.57
CA LYS A 360 -4.58 -1.19 24.03
C LYS A 360 -3.38 -2.02 24.47
N GLY A 361 -2.56 -1.44 25.36
CA GLY A 361 -1.36 -2.08 25.88
C GLY A 361 -0.13 -2.01 24.97
N SER A 362 -0.12 -1.13 23.94
CA SER A 362 1.02 -0.95 23.03
C SER A 362 1.78 0.37 23.20
N TYR A 363 1.38 1.22 24.15
CA TYR A 363 1.86 2.59 24.31
C TYR A 363 3.15 2.72 25.14
N ASP A 364 3.61 1.63 25.77
CA ASP A 364 4.78 1.64 26.66
C ASP A 364 6.03 1.04 25.99
N GLY A 365 6.02 0.95 24.65
CA GLY A 365 7.15 0.58 23.82
C GLY A 365 7.29 -0.93 23.59
N GLU A 366 6.20 -1.68 23.73
CA GLU A 366 6.15 -3.13 23.63
C GLU A 366 6.64 -3.63 22.27
N SER A 367 6.16 -3.06 21.17
CA SER A 367 6.55 -3.48 19.82
C SER A 367 8.05 -3.33 19.56
N TRP A 368 8.68 -2.27 20.07
CA TRP A 368 10.13 -2.04 19.94
C TRP A 368 10.98 -2.94 20.83
N ARG A 369 10.37 -3.64 21.81
CA ARG A 369 11.04 -4.63 22.66
C ARG A 369 10.65 -6.08 22.31
N SER A 370 9.83 -6.25 21.28
CA SER A 370 9.38 -7.57 20.84
C SER A 370 10.57 -8.38 20.35
N THR A 371 10.65 -9.65 20.75
CA THR A 371 11.66 -10.62 20.27
C THR A 371 10.98 -11.95 19.94
N PRO A 372 11.64 -12.86 19.21
CA PRO A 372 11.04 -14.15 18.88
C PRO A 372 10.67 -14.97 20.13
N GLU A 373 11.44 -14.82 21.22
CA GLU A 373 11.22 -15.51 22.50
C GLU A 373 10.13 -14.84 23.35
N LYS A 374 9.94 -13.53 23.17
CA LYS A 374 8.93 -12.74 23.89
C LYS A 374 8.19 -11.82 22.92
N PRO A 375 7.34 -12.40 22.04
CA PRO A 375 6.63 -11.62 21.05
C PRO A 375 5.55 -10.75 21.70
N PHE A 376 5.40 -9.53 21.19
CA PHE A 376 4.25 -8.68 21.44
C PHE A 376 3.33 -8.70 20.22
N ARG A 377 2.03 -8.93 20.45
CA ARG A 377 1.01 -8.96 19.41
C ARG A 377 -0.18 -8.10 19.81
N LEU A 378 -0.69 -7.29 18.88
CA LEU A 378 -1.93 -6.54 19.06
C LEU A 378 -3.13 -7.48 19.05
N ASN A 379 -4.12 -7.16 19.88
CA ASN A 379 -5.36 -7.93 19.92
C ASN A 379 -6.18 -7.68 18.66
N LEU A 380 -6.43 -8.73 17.88
CA LEU A 380 -7.35 -8.69 16.75
C LEU A 380 -8.79 -8.66 17.27
N ILE A 381 -9.53 -7.61 16.93
CA ILE A 381 -10.94 -7.43 17.34
C ILE A 381 -11.86 -8.17 16.37
N SER A 382 -11.63 -7.98 15.08
CA SER A 382 -12.36 -8.65 14.01
C SER A 382 -11.55 -8.61 12.73
N HIS A 383 -11.97 -9.41 11.75
CA HIS A 383 -11.50 -9.31 10.38
C HIS A 383 -12.66 -9.52 9.41
N TRP A 384 -12.48 -9.08 8.17
CA TRP A 384 -13.45 -9.22 7.10
C TRP A 384 -12.74 -9.43 5.76
N SER A 385 -13.29 -10.30 4.93
CA SER A 385 -12.85 -10.49 3.54
C SER A 385 -14.07 -10.66 2.63
N PRO A 386 -13.93 -10.40 1.31
CA PRO A 386 -15.02 -10.58 0.36
C PRO A 386 -15.39 -12.05 0.15
N TRP A 387 -14.61 -13.01 0.64
CA TRP A 387 -14.86 -14.43 0.39
C TRP A 387 -16.24 -14.89 0.88
N GLY A 388 -16.99 -15.56 -0.02
CA GLY A 388 -18.34 -16.05 0.26
C GLY A 388 -19.38 -14.95 0.51
N LYS A 389 -19.04 -13.68 0.25
CA LYS A 389 -19.97 -12.55 0.37
C LYS A 389 -20.67 -12.28 -0.95
N GLU A 390 -21.80 -11.59 -0.86
CA GLU A 390 -22.55 -11.15 -2.04
C GLU A 390 -21.65 -10.34 -2.99
N GLY A 391 -21.79 -10.58 -4.30
CA GLY A 391 -21.01 -9.95 -5.35
C GLY A 391 -19.62 -10.56 -5.59
N SER A 392 -19.14 -11.44 -4.72
CA SER A 392 -17.78 -11.99 -4.82
C SER A 392 -17.66 -13.12 -5.83
N ALA A 393 -16.52 -13.17 -6.52
CA ALA A 393 -16.14 -14.33 -7.31
C ALA A 393 -15.55 -15.43 -6.44
N THR A 394 -15.87 -16.67 -6.79
CA THR A 394 -15.29 -17.88 -6.18
C THR A 394 -13.91 -18.23 -6.76
N THR A 395 -13.47 -17.49 -7.79
CA THR A 395 -12.19 -17.65 -8.47
C THR A 395 -11.43 -16.31 -8.52
N GLY A 396 -10.10 -16.38 -8.65
CA GLY A 396 -9.21 -15.20 -8.64
C GLY A 396 -8.49 -14.99 -7.31
N SER A 397 -7.56 -14.03 -7.29
CA SER A 397 -6.85 -13.61 -6.08
C SER A 397 -7.65 -12.55 -5.32
N CYS A 398 -7.53 -12.57 -3.98
CA CYS A 398 -8.06 -11.52 -3.12
C CYS A 398 -6.93 -10.91 -2.32
N SER A 399 -6.72 -9.61 -2.47
CA SER A 399 -5.81 -8.86 -1.62
C SER A 399 -6.53 -7.61 -1.13
N ALA A 400 -6.49 -7.37 0.18
CA ALA A 400 -7.03 -6.15 0.76
C ALA A 400 -6.09 -5.01 0.43
N HIS A 401 -6.60 -3.98 -0.23
CA HIS A 401 -5.80 -2.86 -0.73
C HIS A 401 -6.36 -1.52 -0.23
N TRP A 402 -5.97 -0.38 -0.79
CA TRP A 402 -6.24 0.91 -0.16
C TRP A 402 -7.72 1.23 0.08
N PHE A 403 -7.96 1.90 1.20
CA PHE A 403 -9.27 2.30 1.65
C PHE A 403 -9.27 3.71 2.22
N THR A 404 -10.47 4.28 2.28
CA THR A 404 -10.74 5.52 2.99
C THR A 404 -12.00 5.37 3.83
N VAL A 405 -12.12 6.19 4.87
CA VAL A 405 -13.22 6.11 5.84
C VAL A 405 -14.00 7.42 5.84
N ASN A 406 -15.33 7.34 5.82
CA ASN A 406 -16.22 8.47 6.03
C ASN A 406 -17.27 8.14 7.08
N GLY A 407 -17.20 8.80 8.24
CA GLY A 407 -17.93 8.35 9.42
C GLY A 407 -17.47 6.96 9.82
N ASN A 408 -18.39 5.99 9.81
CA ASN A 408 -18.11 4.58 10.09
C ASN A 408 -18.22 3.71 8.83
N ILE A 409 -18.23 4.31 7.64
CA ILE A 409 -18.24 3.55 6.38
C ILE A 409 -16.84 3.53 5.78
N VAL A 410 -16.27 2.34 5.67
CA VAL A 410 -15.02 2.06 4.96
C VAL A 410 -15.36 1.81 3.50
N ALA A 411 -14.73 2.54 2.57
CA ALA A 411 -14.72 2.20 1.15
C ALA A 411 -13.33 1.65 0.81
N GLN A 412 -13.26 0.37 0.40
CA GLN A 412 -12.00 -0.34 0.25
C GLN A 412 -11.94 -1.14 -1.05
N ALA A 413 -10.77 -1.16 -1.68
CA ALA A 413 -10.50 -1.95 -2.87
C ALA A 413 -9.96 -3.36 -2.56
N TRP A 414 -10.31 -4.31 -3.43
CA TRP A 414 -9.89 -5.72 -3.38
C TRP A 414 -9.60 -6.30 -4.78
N TYR A 415 -8.88 -5.57 -5.64
CA TYR A 415 -8.56 -5.99 -7.00
C TYR A 415 -9.79 -6.51 -7.77
N GLY A 416 -9.74 -7.77 -8.23
CA GLY A 416 -10.80 -8.42 -9.00
C GLY A 416 -12.10 -8.65 -8.21
N GLN A 417 -12.10 -8.44 -6.90
CA GLN A 417 -13.32 -8.42 -6.08
C GLN A 417 -13.94 -7.02 -5.95
N GLY A 418 -13.35 -6.02 -6.62
CA GLY A 418 -13.88 -4.67 -6.73
C GLY A 418 -13.77 -3.86 -5.44
N THR A 419 -14.62 -2.85 -5.32
CA THR A 419 -14.73 -1.97 -4.16
C THR A 419 -15.85 -2.43 -3.24
N ARG A 420 -15.57 -2.49 -1.95
CA ARG A 420 -16.49 -2.90 -0.88
C ARG A 420 -16.76 -1.72 0.05
N PHE A 421 -18.01 -1.59 0.47
CA PHE A 421 -18.46 -0.62 1.46
C PHE A 421 -18.82 -1.36 2.74
N LEU A 422 -18.06 -1.13 3.80
CA LEU A 422 -18.23 -1.80 5.09
C LEU A 422 -18.69 -0.81 6.15
N ASP A 423 -19.79 -1.11 6.85
CA ASP A 423 -20.15 -0.44 8.10
C ASP A 423 -19.39 -1.07 9.25
N VAL A 424 -18.55 -0.27 9.91
CA VAL A 424 -17.72 -0.67 11.06
C VAL A 424 -18.23 -0.11 12.38
N SER A 425 -19.49 0.35 12.44
CA SER A 425 -20.10 0.90 13.66
C SER A 425 -20.08 -0.07 14.84
N ASP A 426 -20.20 -1.37 14.56
CA ASP A 426 -19.77 -2.43 15.46
C ASP A 426 -18.41 -2.98 15.00
N PRO A 427 -17.29 -2.52 15.59
CA PRO A 427 -15.95 -2.95 15.17
C PRO A 427 -15.66 -4.42 15.49
N LYS A 428 -16.56 -5.14 16.18
CA LYS A 428 -16.45 -6.61 16.36
C LYS A 428 -17.11 -7.38 15.22
N ASN A 429 -17.97 -6.74 14.44
CA ASN A 429 -18.70 -7.38 13.36
C ASN A 429 -18.91 -6.41 12.17
N PRO A 430 -17.86 -6.10 11.40
CA PRO A 430 -17.99 -5.31 10.18
C PRO A 430 -18.95 -5.95 9.18
N THR A 431 -19.84 -5.16 8.58
CA THR A 431 -20.85 -5.66 7.63
C THR A 431 -20.77 -4.96 6.28
N GLN A 432 -20.95 -5.71 5.19
CA GLN A 432 -21.04 -5.13 3.85
C GLN A 432 -22.39 -4.44 3.67
N VAL A 433 -22.37 -3.16 3.30
CA VAL A 433 -23.57 -2.34 3.02
C VAL A 433 -23.70 -1.96 1.54
N GLY A 434 -22.72 -2.34 0.74
CA GLY A 434 -22.74 -2.21 -0.72
C GLY A 434 -21.44 -2.67 -1.35
N TYR A 435 -21.46 -2.87 -2.67
CA TYR A 435 -20.26 -3.18 -3.44
C TYR A 435 -20.36 -2.65 -4.87
N PHE A 436 -19.20 -2.48 -5.48
CA PHE A 436 -19.04 -2.28 -6.91
C PHE A 436 -17.92 -3.18 -7.43
N ARG A 437 -18.26 -4.15 -8.27
CA ARG A 437 -17.33 -5.11 -8.85
C ARG A 437 -17.76 -5.43 -10.29
N VAL A 438 -16.95 -5.00 -11.25
CA VAL A 438 -17.19 -5.31 -12.66
C VAL A 438 -16.57 -6.67 -13.01
N PRO A 439 -17.38 -7.71 -13.30
CA PRO A 439 -16.86 -9.03 -13.68
C PRO A 439 -16.30 -9.01 -15.11
N ALA A 440 -15.48 -10.02 -15.45
CA ALA A 440 -15.13 -10.28 -16.84
C ALA A 440 -16.36 -10.75 -17.62
N GLY A 441 -16.53 -10.23 -18.84
CA GLY A 441 -17.62 -10.60 -19.73
C GLY A 441 -17.35 -10.14 -21.16
N GLU A 442 -18.16 -10.60 -22.11
CA GLU A 442 -18.06 -10.17 -23.50
C GLU A 442 -18.35 -8.66 -23.60
N GLY A 443 -17.38 -7.90 -24.13
CA GLY A 443 -17.46 -6.44 -24.21
C GLY A 443 -17.37 -5.71 -22.86
N VAL A 444 -16.99 -6.40 -21.77
CA VAL A 444 -16.86 -5.83 -20.42
C VAL A 444 -15.43 -5.97 -19.92
N THR A 445 -14.76 -4.84 -19.72
CA THR A 445 -13.45 -4.80 -19.05
C THR A 445 -13.62 -5.05 -17.56
N ALA A 446 -13.12 -6.19 -17.09
CA ALA A 446 -13.15 -6.57 -15.67
C ALA A 446 -12.35 -5.58 -14.81
N GLY A 447 -12.86 -5.27 -13.63
CA GLY A 447 -12.18 -4.41 -12.67
C GLY A 447 -10.98 -5.09 -12.01
N SER A 448 -10.00 -4.29 -11.64
CA SER A 448 -8.90 -4.61 -10.75
C SER A 448 -8.64 -3.39 -9.85
N ALA A 449 -9.58 -3.14 -8.93
CA ALA A 449 -9.59 -1.97 -8.08
C ALA A 449 -8.36 -1.97 -7.14
N SER A 450 -7.62 -0.87 -7.15
CA SER A 450 -6.44 -0.65 -6.29
C SER A 450 -6.78 0.18 -5.06
N ALA A 451 -7.56 1.24 -5.21
CA ALA A 451 -7.85 2.13 -4.10
C ALA A 451 -9.21 2.79 -4.24
N ALA A 452 -9.88 3.06 -3.12
CA ALA A 452 -11.17 3.76 -3.08
C ALA A 452 -11.11 5.01 -2.18
N TYR A 453 -11.51 6.16 -2.73
CA TYR A 453 -11.35 7.47 -2.11
C TYR A 453 -12.67 8.21 -1.96
N TRP A 454 -13.14 8.39 -0.72
CA TRP A 454 -14.20 9.33 -0.42
C TRP A 454 -13.75 10.77 -0.70
N HIS A 455 -14.52 11.49 -1.51
CA HIS A 455 -14.26 12.88 -1.83
C HIS A 455 -15.56 13.62 -2.15
N ASN A 456 -15.90 14.63 -1.35
CA ASN A 456 -17.03 15.54 -1.57
C ASN A 456 -18.38 14.85 -1.91
N GLY A 457 -18.69 13.74 -1.22
CA GLY A 457 -19.94 12.99 -1.40
C GLY A 457 -19.93 11.95 -2.52
N LEU A 458 -18.81 11.80 -3.21
CA LEU A 458 -18.55 10.74 -4.18
C LEU A 458 -17.43 9.82 -3.68
N VAL A 459 -17.24 8.72 -4.40
CA VAL A 459 -16.13 7.79 -4.19
C VAL A 459 -15.45 7.57 -5.53
N TYR A 460 -14.16 7.91 -5.60
CA TYR A 460 -13.34 7.68 -6.78
C TYR A 460 -12.53 6.40 -6.56
N VAL A 461 -12.56 5.49 -7.53
CA VAL A 461 -11.88 4.21 -7.46
C VAL A 461 -10.77 4.20 -8.48
N ALA A 462 -9.52 4.09 -8.04
CA ALA A 462 -8.43 3.75 -8.95
C ALA A 462 -8.52 2.27 -9.31
N ASP A 463 -8.37 1.97 -10.60
CA ASP A 463 -8.47 0.63 -11.14
C ASP A 463 -7.39 0.40 -12.21
N TYR A 464 -6.65 -0.70 -12.05
CA TYR A 464 -5.56 -1.04 -12.97
C TYR A 464 -6.05 -1.32 -14.39
N ASN A 465 -7.27 -1.81 -14.58
CA ASN A 465 -7.81 -2.15 -15.90
C ASN A 465 -8.71 -1.04 -16.44
N ARG A 466 -9.49 -0.40 -15.56
CA ARG A 466 -10.59 0.50 -15.93
C ARG A 466 -10.23 1.99 -15.80
N GLY A 467 -9.04 2.31 -15.29
CA GLY A 467 -8.64 3.69 -15.07
C GLY A 467 -9.23 4.22 -13.76
N VAL A 468 -10.26 5.07 -13.84
CA VAL A 468 -10.95 5.56 -12.64
C VAL A 468 -12.46 5.41 -12.77
N ASP A 469 -13.10 4.77 -11.80
CA ASP A 469 -14.55 4.72 -11.67
C ASP A 469 -15.04 5.75 -10.64
N VAL A 470 -16.17 6.39 -10.92
CA VAL A 470 -16.86 7.32 -10.02
C VAL A 470 -18.12 6.66 -9.50
N LEU A 471 -18.22 6.54 -8.19
CA LEU A 471 -19.33 5.95 -7.48
C LEU A 471 -19.97 6.99 -6.56
N ARG A 472 -21.21 6.72 -6.16
CA ARG A 472 -21.88 7.39 -5.05
C ARG A 472 -22.38 6.34 -4.08
N PHE A 473 -22.22 6.62 -2.79
CA PHE A 473 -22.90 5.86 -1.75
C PHE A 473 -24.22 6.58 -1.41
N ASP A 474 -25.33 5.91 -1.67
CA ASP A 474 -26.69 6.43 -1.44
C ASP A 474 -27.23 6.07 -0.06
N GLY A 475 -26.48 5.27 0.70
CA GLY A 475 -26.84 4.86 2.05
C GLY A 475 -26.67 6.00 3.04
N LYS A 476 -27.34 5.87 4.18
CA LYS A 476 -27.07 6.74 5.32
C LYS A 476 -25.66 6.42 5.84
N LEU A 477 -24.77 7.41 5.85
CA LEU A 477 -23.48 7.27 6.51
C LEU A 477 -23.71 6.93 7.98
N ALA A 478 -23.18 5.79 8.41
CA ALA A 478 -23.14 5.44 9.81
C ALA A 478 -22.11 6.33 10.52
N GLY A 479 -22.38 6.72 11.77
CA GLY A 479 -21.57 7.69 12.48
C GLY A 479 -21.66 9.12 11.92
N LYS A 480 -20.81 10.02 12.45
CA LYS A 480 -20.75 11.40 12.00
C LYS A 480 -19.82 11.49 10.78
N PRO A 481 -20.28 12.04 9.64
CA PRO A 481 -19.42 12.23 8.47
C PRO A 481 -18.18 13.04 8.83
N ASP A 482 -17.06 12.65 8.23
CA ASP A 482 -15.79 13.29 8.48
C ASP A 482 -15.73 14.65 7.78
N LYS A 483 -15.30 15.69 8.51
CA LYS A 483 -15.15 17.05 7.93
C LYS A 483 -14.06 17.10 6.85
N LYS A 484 -13.02 16.29 7.02
CA LYS A 484 -11.91 16.11 6.09
C LYS A 484 -11.63 14.61 6.07
N ILE A 485 -11.82 14.00 4.91
CA ILE A 485 -11.36 12.64 4.66
C ILE A 485 -9.84 12.69 4.54
N CYS A 486 -9.18 11.77 5.23
CA CYS A 486 -7.75 11.63 5.08
C CYS A 486 -7.45 10.61 4.00
N TRP A 487 -6.67 11.05 3.02
CA TRP A 487 -5.98 10.19 2.06
C TRP A 487 -4.52 10.30 2.45
N ASN A 488 -3.87 9.18 2.81
CA ASN A 488 -2.48 9.02 3.29
C ASN A 488 -1.88 9.98 4.33
N SER A 489 -2.12 11.29 4.26
CA SER A 489 -1.73 12.26 5.28
C SER A 489 -2.89 13.18 5.63
N CYS A 490 -3.31 13.15 6.90
CA CYS A 490 -4.28 14.09 7.45
C CYS A 490 -3.68 15.47 7.79
N ASP A 491 -2.38 15.70 7.61
CA ASP A 491 -1.72 16.96 7.96
C ASP A 491 -2.45 18.16 7.32
N LYS A 492 -2.35 19.33 7.97
CA LYS A 492 -3.23 20.47 7.71
C LYS A 492 -2.94 21.16 6.39
#